data_AF-A0A5J4T7Y5-F1
#
_entry.id   AF-A0A5J4T7Y5-F1
#
_cell.length_a   1.000
_cell.length_b   1.000
_cell.length_c   1.000
_cell.angle_alpha   90.00
_cell.angle_beta   90.00
_cell.angle_gamma   90.00
#
_symmetry.space_group_name_H-M   'P 1'
#
loop_
_entity.id
_entity.type
_entity.pdbx_description
1 polymer ?
#
loop_
_entity_poly.entity_id
_entity_poly.type
_entity_poly.pdbx_seq_one_letter_code
_entity_poly.pdbx_strand_id
1 'polypeptide(L)'
;ERDGLKSTLHRIYSRFWPRRPFIRIAISHKFHRVVYENIPFNGVAELLEILGSIIHGFGVPLKLEHKQFLQHTLLPLHKARSKINTFHTQLSNCMILFIEK
;
A
#
# COMPACT_ATOMS: atom_id res chain seq x y z
N GLU A 1 12.85 6.17 -13.90
CA GLU A 1 11.50 5.75 -14.37
C GLU A 1 10.51 5.51 -13.23
N ARG A 2 10.81 4.64 -12.25
CA ARG A 2 9.90 4.29 -11.13
C ARG A 2 9.50 5.47 -10.22
N ASP A 3 10.41 6.39 -9.91
CA ASP A 3 10.10 7.59 -9.11
C ASP A 3 9.12 8.54 -9.80
N GLY A 4 9.20 8.62 -11.14
CA GLY A 4 8.25 9.37 -11.97
C GLY A 4 6.86 8.75 -11.94
N LEU A 5 6.77 7.41 -12.03
CA LEU A 5 5.51 6.67 -11.88
C LEU A 5 4.91 6.82 -10.49
N LYS A 6 5.74 6.73 -9.44
CA LYS A 6 5.33 6.93 -8.04
C LYS A 6 4.68 8.31 -7.85
N SER A 7 5.37 9.36 -8.29
CA SER A 7 4.90 10.74 -8.17
C SER A 7 3.61 10.97 -8.98
N THR A 8 3.54 10.42 -10.19
CA THR A 8 2.34 10.51 -11.04
C THR A 8 1.15 9.79 -10.40
N LEU A 9 1.35 8.58 -9.88
CA LEU A 9 0.28 7.80 -9.24
C LEU A 9 -0.23 8.50 -7.97
N HIS A 10 0.66 9.05 -7.15
CA HIS A 10 0.28 9.83 -5.96
C HIS A 10 -0.57 11.05 -6.33
N ARG A 11 -0.19 11.78 -7.38
CA ARG A 11 -0.97 12.92 -7.91
C ARG A 11 -2.34 12.50 -8.43
N ILE A 12 -2.42 11.39 -9.19
CA ILE A 12 -3.69 10.85 -9.69
C ILE A 12 -4.60 10.47 -8.51
N TYR A 13 -4.06 9.77 -7.52
CA TYR A 13 -4.82 9.38 -6.33
C TYR A 13 -5.36 10.58 -5.56
N SER A 14 -4.52 11.60 -5.37
CA SER A 14 -4.88 12.82 -4.66
C SER A 14 -5.95 13.62 -5.40
N ARG A 15 -5.80 13.80 -6.72
CA ARG A 15 -6.68 14.63 -7.56
C ARG A 15 -7.99 13.95 -7.96
N PHE A 16 -7.99 12.65 -8.25
CA PHE A 16 -9.16 11.94 -8.78
C PHE A 16 -9.82 11.04 -7.74
N TRP A 17 -10.60 11.66 -6.86
CA TRP A 17 -11.36 10.96 -5.80
C TRP A 17 -12.17 9.73 -6.27
N PRO A 18 -12.94 9.78 -7.38
CA PRO A 18 -13.74 8.64 -7.83
C PRO A 18 -12.91 7.40 -8.18
N ARG A 19 -11.62 7.56 -8.50
CA ARG A 19 -10.72 6.45 -8.88
C ARG A 19 -9.98 5.85 -7.68
N ARG A 20 -10.05 6.45 -6.49
CA ARG A 20 -9.35 5.95 -5.30
C ARG A 20 -9.73 4.51 -4.92
N PRO A 21 -11.01 4.10 -4.94
CA PRO A 21 -11.38 2.71 -4.66
C PRO A 21 -10.73 1.75 -5.66
N PHE A 22 -10.80 2.08 -6.96
CA PHE A 22 -10.17 1.28 -8.01
C PHE A 22 -8.66 1.13 -7.81
N ILE A 23 -7.95 2.22 -7.50
CA ILE A 23 -6.51 2.19 -7.26
C ILE A 23 -6.17 1.31 -6.04
N ARG A 24 -6.91 1.44 -4.93
CA ARG A 24 -6.70 0.61 -3.72
C ARG A 24 -6.94 -0.87 -4.01
N ILE A 25 -7.96 -1.22 -4.78
CA ILE A 25 -8.26 -2.60 -5.20
C ILE A 25 -7.12 -3.13 -6.08
N ALA A 26 -6.70 -2.36 -7.10
CA ALA A 26 -5.63 -2.78 -7.99
C ALA A 26 -4.30 -3.02 -7.26
N ILE A 27 -3.94 -2.16 -6.31
CA ILE A 27 -2.76 -2.33 -5.46
C ILE A 27 -2.92 -3.58 -4.57
N SER A 28 -4.08 -3.76 -3.94
CA SER A 28 -4.36 -4.93 -3.10
C SER A 28 -4.25 -6.24 -3.87
N HIS A 29 -4.80 -6.29 -5.09
CA HIS A 29 -4.64 -7.44 -5.99
C HIS A 29 -3.17 -7.70 -6.33
N LYS A 30 -2.37 -6.67 -6.59
CA LYS A 30 -0.94 -6.85 -6.86
C LYS A 30 -0.19 -7.41 -5.66
N PHE A 31 -0.46 -6.90 -4.46
CA PHE A 31 0.14 -7.43 -3.24
C PHE A 31 -0.29 -8.87 -2.95
N HIS A 32 -1.57 -9.20 -3.19
CA HIS A 32 -2.04 -10.58 -3.08
C HIS A 32 -1.25 -11.53 -3.97
N ARG A 33 -1.02 -11.17 -5.25
CA ARG A 33 -0.20 -11.98 -6.18
C ARG A 33 1.26 -12.11 -5.72
N VAL A 34 1.82 -11.08 -5.11
CA VAL A 34 3.19 -11.15 -4.56
C VAL A 34 3.27 -12.12 -3.39
N VAL A 35 2.29 -12.08 -2.48
CA VAL A 35 2.28 -12.89 -1.25
C VAL A 35 1.90 -14.35 -1.51
N TYR A 36 0.83 -14.58 -2.27
CA TYR A 36 0.22 -15.90 -2.40
C TYR A 36 0.61 -16.63 -3.68
N GLU A 37 0.79 -15.90 -4.79
CA GLU A 37 1.19 -16.50 -6.08
C GLU A 37 2.70 -16.45 -6.29
N ASN A 38 3.47 -15.85 -5.36
CA ASN A 38 4.92 -15.65 -5.43
C ASN A 38 5.40 -14.89 -6.69
N ILE A 39 4.51 -14.15 -7.35
CA ILE A 39 4.84 -13.46 -8.60
C ILE A 39 5.78 -12.29 -8.31
N PRO A 40 6.92 -12.18 -9.01
CA PRO A 40 7.85 -11.11 -8.80
C PRO A 40 7.28 -9.75 -9.18
N PHE A 41 7.45 -8.80 -8.27
CA PHE A 41 7.14 -7.40 -8.49
C PHE A 41 8.15 -6.55 -7.73
N ASN A 42 8.96 -5.80 -8.48
CA ASN A 42 10.04 -4.98 -7.92
C ASN A 42 9.57 -3.60 -7.44
N GLY A 43 8.28 -3.28 -7.60
CA GLY A 43 7.69 -1.98 -7.26
C GLY A 43 6.95 -1.93 -5.92
N VAL A 44 7.13 -2.93 -5.05
CA VAL A 44 6.36 -3.04 -3.78
C VAL A 44 6.68 -1.86 -2.85
N ALA A 45 7.95 -1.51 -2.71
CA ALA A 45 8.41 -0.42 -1.84
C ALA A 45 7.80 0.93 -2.27
N GLU A 46 7.84 1.24 -3.57
CA GLU A 46 7.33 2.49 -4.12
C GLU A 46 5.80 2.60 -3.95
N LEU A 47 5.07 1.49 -4.11
CA LEU A 47 3.64 1.46 -3.83
C LEU A 47 3.34 1.66 -2.33
N LEU A 48 4.14 1.05 -1.45
CA LEU A 48 3.99 1.24 0.00
C LEU A 48 4.27 2.68 0.43
N GLU A 49 5.23 3.38 -0.17
CA GLU A 49 5.46 4.80 0.13
C GLU A 49 4.26 5.69 -0.23
N ILE A 50 3.60 5.41 -1.36
CA ILE A 50 2.35 6.11 -1.73
C ILE A 50 1.27 5.79 -0.70
N LEU A 51 1.13 4.52 -0.32
CA LEU A 51 0.16 4.10 0.68
C LEU A 51 0.43 4.75 2.04
N GLY A 52 1.69 4.87 2.47
CA GLY A 52 2.06 5.58 3.69
C GLY A 52 1.55 7.02 3.69
N SER A 53 1.77 7.77 2.59
CA SER A 53 1.21 9.12 2.45
C SER A 53 -0.33 9.15 2.48
N ILE A 54 -0.99 8.15 1.91
CA ILE A 54 -2.45 8.03 1.93
C ILE A 54 -2.96 7.74 3.36
N ILE A 55 -2.32 6.81 4.07
CA ILE A 55 -2.66 6.42 5.44
C ILE A 55 -2.49 7.60 6.39
N HIS A 56 -1.42 8.36 6.23
CA HIS A 56 -1.20 9.59 7.00
C HIS A 56 -2.35 10.60 6.83
N GLY A 57 -3.01 10.62 5.66
CA GLY A 57 -4.18 11.46 5.39
C GLY A 57 -5.52 10.89 5.87
N PHE A 58 -5.57 9.71 6.50
CA PHE A 58 -6.82 9.18 7.04
C PHE A 58 -7.32 10.02 8.21
N GLY A 59 -8.62 10.32 8.17
CA GLY A 59 -9.33 10.93 9.28
C GLY A 59 -9.67 9.90 10.35
N VAL A 60 -9.79 10.37 11.59
CA VAL A 60 -10.25 9.58 12.73
C VAL A 60 -11.73 9.91 13.03
N PRO A 61 -12.57 8.93 13.37
CA PRO A 61 -12.27 7.50 13.50
C PRO A 61 -12.04 6.80 12.15
N LEU A 62 -11.15 5.79 12.14
CA LEU A 62 -10.86 5.01 10.95
C LEU A 62 -12.12 4.31 10.41
N LYS A 63 -12.40 4.53 9.13
CA LYS A 63 -13.46 3.84 8.39
C LYS A 63 -13.20 2.33 8.31
N LEU A 64 -14.28 1.55 8.22
CA LEU A 64 -14.20 0.08 8.10
C LEU A 64 -13.33 -0.37 6.91
N GLU A 65 -13.45 0.32 5.77
CA GLU A 65 -12.64 0.02 4.57
C GLU A 65 -11.12 0.14 4.84
N HIS A 66 -10.68 1.05 5.71
CA HIS A 66 -9.26 1.21 6.05
C HIS A 66 -8.78 0.08 6.96
N LYS A 67 -9.63 -0.36 7.90
CA LYS A 67 -9.34 -1.53 8.76
C LYS A 67 -9.27 -2.82 7.95
N GLN A 68 -10.19 -2.99 6.99
CA GLN A 68 -10.17 -4.12 6.06
C GLN A 68 -8.89 -4.10 5.21
N PHE A 69 -8.49 -2.93 4.69
CA PHE A 69 -7.23 -2.78 3.95
C PHE A 69 -6.01 -3.18 4.77
N LEU A 70 -5.91 -2.76 6.03
CA LEU A 70 -4.85 -3.21 6.94
C LEU A 70 -4.83 -4.74 7.07
N GLN A 71 -5.98 -5.34 7.37
CA GLN A 71 -6.10 -6.77 7.64
C GLN A 71 -5.83 -7.66 6.42
N HIS A 72 -6.34 -7.28 5.25
CA HIS A 72 -6.37 -8.14 4.06
C HIS A 72 -5.25 -7.83 3.07
N THR A 73 -4.59 -6.67 3.19
CA THR A 73 -3.56 -6.22 2.25
C THR A 73 -2.21 -6.00 2.91
N LEU A 74 -2.12 -5.20 3.98
CA LEU A 74 -0.83 -4.87 4.61
C LEU A 74 -0.29 -5.98 5.53
N LEU A 75 -1.13 -6.57 6.38
CA LEU A 75 -0.68 -7.66 7.27
C LEU A 75 -0.14 -8.87 6.47
N PRO A 76 -0.79 -9.35 5.40
CA PRO A 76 -0.28 -10.48 4.63
C PRO A 76 1.08 -10.24 3.97
N LEU A 77 1.47 -9.00 3.66
CA LEU A 77 2.78 -8.69 3.08
C LEU A 77 3.95 -9.15 3.98
N HIS A 78 3.75 -9.22 5.30
CA HIS A 78 4.76 -9.73 6.22
C HIS A 78 5.07 -11.22 6.01
N LYS A 79 4.18 -11.96 5.34
CA LYS A 79 4.37 -13.39 5.03
C LYS A 79 5.25 -13.62 3.80
N ALA A 80 5.58 -12.58 3.02
CA ALA A 80 6.42 -12.69 1.81
C ALA A 80 7.92 -12.83 2.16
N ARG A 81 8.29 -13.94 2.80
CA ARG A 81 9.62 -14.21 3.39
C ARG A 81 10.81 -13.99 2.45
N SER A 82 10.67 -14.29 1.16
CA SER A 82 11.78 -14.22 0.20
C SER A 82 12.12 -12.80 -0.27
N LYS A 83 11.20 -11.83 -0.12
CA LYS A 83 11.34 -10.47 -0.67
C LYS A 83 11.17 -9.38 0.36
N ILE A 84 10.83 -9.72 1.59
CA ILE A 84 10.51 -8.75 2.64
C ILE A 84 11.63 -7.71 2.85
N ASN A 85 12.89 -8.12 2.74
CA ASN A 85 14.04 -7.21 2.92
C ASN A 85 14.04 -6.02 1.95
N THR A 86 13.39 -6.10 0.79
CA THR A 86 13.38 -5.01 -0.19
C THR A 86 12.35 -3.93 0.10
N PHE A 87 11.35 -4.21 0.94
CA PHE A 87 10.25 -3.29 1.26
C PHE A 87 9.90 -3.22 2.74
N HIS A 88 10.68 -3.89 3.60
CA HIS A 88 10.41 -3.99 5.05
C HIS A 88 10.29 -2.63 5.71
N THR A 89 11.21 -1.70 5.40
CA THR A 89 11.20 -0.33 5.97
C THR A 89 9.90 0.39 5.60
N GLN A 90 9.51 0.36 4.34
CA GLN A 90 8.29 1.01 3.85
C GLN A 90 7.02 0.39 4.45
N LEU A 91 7.00 -0.94 4.58
CA LEU A 91 5.88 -1.65 5.21
C LEU A 91 5.76 -1.28 6.69
N SER A 92 6.86 -1.30 7.44
CA SER A 92 6.89 -0.90 8.85
C SER A 92 6.42 0.54 9.05
N ASN A 93 6.86 1.47 8.19
CA ASN A 93 6.38 2.85 8.23
C ASN A 93 4.86 2.94 8.02
N CYS A 94 4.30 2.16 7.08
CA CYS A 94 2.84 2.09 6.90
C CYS A 94 2.12 1.55 8.15
N MET A 95 2.72 0.57 8.84
CA MET A 95 2.15 0.00 10.06
C MET A 95 2.14 1.01 11.20
N ILE A 96 3.26 1.73 11.41
CA ILE A 96 3.37 2.78 12.43
C ILE A 96 2.31 3.87 12.18
N LEU A 97 2.23 4.36 10.93
CA LEU A 97 1.22 5.37 10.56
C LEU A 97 -0.21 4.89 10.78
N PHE A 98 -0.49 3.60 10.63
CA PHE A 98 -1.82 3.04 10.91
C PHE A 98 -2.14 2.98 12.41
N ILE A 99 -1.14 2.76 13.27
CA ILE A 99 -1.28 2.71 14.72
C ILE A 99 -1.50 4.11 15.30
N GLU A 100 -0.88 5.13 14.69
CA GLU A 100 -1.06 6.54 15.05
C GLU A 100 -2.44 7.11 14.69
N LYS A 101 -3.29 6.37 13.98
CA LYS A 101 -4.64 6.78 13.54
C LYS A 101 -5.75 6.02 14.27
#